data_AF-A0A847XFV5-F1
#
_entry.id   AF-A0A847XFV5-F1
#
_cell.length_a   1.000
_cell.length_b   1.000
_cell.length_c   1.000
_cell.angle_alpha   90.00
_cell.angle_beta   90.00
_cell.angle_gamma   90.00
#
_symmetry.space_group_name_H-M   'P 1'
#
loop_
_entity.id
_entity.type
_entity.pdbx_description
1 polymer ?
#
loop_
_entity_poly.entity_id
_entity_poly.type
_entity_poly.pdbx_seq_one_letter_code
_entity_poly.pdbx_strand_id
1 'polypeptide(L)'
;ELSTILTDLRFNITGSKSWKDAQVTAGGVSTDEIDSSTMESKMVKGLYFAGEIIDVDGDCGGFNLQWAWSSGYVAGENAVLK
;
A
#
# COMPACT_ATOMS: atom_id res chain seq x y z
N GLU A 1 16.86 33.43 20.53
CA GLU A 1 15.71 33.66 19.63
C GLU A 1 15.89 33.00 18.27
N LEU A 2 16.88 33.37 17.44
CA LEU A 2 17.08 32.76 16.11
C LEU A 2 17.31 31.23 16.15
N SER A 3 18.18 30.75 17.05
CA SER A 3 18.46 29.30 17.19
C SER A 3 17.18 28.49 17.41
N THR A 4 16.28 28.97 18.29
CA THR A 4 14.98 28.34 18.58
C THR A 4 14.07 28.33 17.36
N ILE A 5 14.03 29.40 16.56
CA ILE A 5 13.23 29.42 15.33
C ILE A 5 13.74 28.39 14.32
N LEU A 6 15.06 28.17 14.23
CA LEU A 6 15.65 27.24 13.25
C LEU A 6 15.58 25.77 13.68
N THR A 7 15.59 25.49 14.99
CA THR A 7 15.58 24.12 15.51
C THR A 7 14.23 23.68 16.05
N ASP A 8 13.32 24.61 16.32
CA ASP A 8 12.03 24.35 16.99
C ASP A 8 10.84 25.07 16.34
N LEU A 9 10.87 25.25 15.01
CA LEU A 9 9.77 25.90 14.29
C LEU A 9 8.49 25.07 14.38
N ARG A 10 7.45 25.62 15.03
CA ARG A 10 6.14 24.99 15.16
C ARG A 10 5.18 25.49 14.10
N PHE A 11 4.47 24.56 13.46
CA PHE A 11 3.42 24.85 12.50
C PHE A 11 2.06 24.39 13.04
N ASN A 12 1.02 25.19 12.83
CA ASN A 12 -0.36 24.78 13.09
C ASN A 12 -0.87 24.00 11.87
N ILE A 13 -0.97 22.67 12.00
CA ILE A 13 -1.41 21.80 10.91
C ILE A 13 -2.94 21.93 10.74
N THR A 14 -3.39 22.31 9.55
CA THR A 14 -4.82 22.51 9.24
C THR A 14 -5.46 21.35 8.50
N GLY A 15 -4.67 20.39 8.00
CA GLY A 15 -5.15 19.22 7.27
C GLY A 15 -4.12 18.66 6.29
N SER A 16 -4.51 17.62 5.55
CA SER A 16 -3.74 17.06 4.44
C SER A 16 -4.14 17.69 3.09
N LYS A 17 -3.34 17.43 2.05
CA LYS A 17 -3.70 17.79 0.68
C LYS A 17 -4.85 16.93 0.16
N SER A 18 -5.35 17.31 -1.02
CA SER A 18 -6.40 16.55 -1.71
C SER A 18 -5.89 15.18 -2.17
N TRP A 19 -6.82 14.28 -2.46
CA TRP A 19 -6.52 12.96 -3.03
C TRP A 19 -5.68 13.03 -4.32
N LYS A 20 -5.86 14.08 -5.14
CA LYS A 20 -5.09 14.27 -6.38
C LYS A 20 -3.59 14.43 -6.14
N ASP A 21 -3.22 14.85 -4.94
CA ASP A 21 -1.82 15.02 -4.52
C ASP A 21 -1.30 13.83 -3.72
N ALA A 22 -2.14 12.82 -3.44
CA ALA A 22 -1.76 11.63 -2.69
C ALA A 22 -0.88 10.73 -3.57
N GLN A 23 0.14 10.12 -2.97
CA GLN A 23 1.06 9.21 -3.67
C GLN A 23 0.66 7.74 -3.55
N VAL A 24 -0.16 7.41 -2.54
CA VAL A 24 -0.61 6.05 -2.23
C VAL A 24 -1.94 6.12 -1.48
N THR A 25 -2.70 5.04 -1.58
CA THR A 25 -3.92 4.77 -0.82
C THR A 25 -3.59 3.94 0.43
N ALA A 26 -3.97 4.44 1.61
CA ALA A 26 -4.02 3.61 2.81
C ALA A 26 -5.40 2.93 2.90
N GLY A 27 -5.43 1.63 3.18
CA GLY A 27 -6.63 0.81 3.08
C GLY A 27 -6.69 -0.03 1.79
N GLY A 28 -7.73 -0.85 1.66
CA GLY A 28 -7.95 -1.68 0.47
C GLY A 28 -8.75 -2.93 0.76
N VAL A 29 -8.59 -3.96 -0.07
CA VAL A 29 -9.10 -5.31 0.19
C VAL A 29 -8.35 -5.89 1.40
N SER A 30 -9.10 -6.37 2.40
CA SER A 30 -8.53 -6.89 3.63
C SER A 30 -7.55 -8.04 3.36
N THR A 31 -6.36 -7.95 3.95
CA THR A 31 -5.36 -9.03 3.89
C THR A 31 -5.83 -10.31 4.59
N ASP A 32 -6.78 -10.22 5.53
CA ASP A 32 -7.40 -11.38 6.17
C ASP A 32 -8.24 -12.22 5.20
N GLU A 33 -8.73 -11.63 4.11
CA GLU A 33 -9.54 -12.29 3.08
C GLU A 33 -8.71 -12.83 1.91
N ILE A 34 -7.39 -12.65 1.95
CA ILE A 34 -6.45 -13.07 0.91
C ILE A 34 -5.51 -14.14 1.47
N ASP A 35 -5.27 -15.19 0.70
CA ASP A 35 -4.24 -16.18 1.01
C ASP A 35 -2.86 -15.58 0.72
N SER A 36 -2.05 -15.36 1.76
CA SER A 36 -0.77 -14.68 1.64
C SER A 36 0.30 -15.43 0.83
N SER A 37 0.10 -16.73 0.57
CA SER A 37 1.04 -17.55 -0.21
C SER A 37 0.73 -17.56 -1.71
N THR A 38 -0.51 -17.23 -2.09
CA THR A 38 -0.98 -17.32 -3.48
C THR A 38 -1.59 -16.03 -4.03
N MET A 39 -1.92 -15.10 -3.13
CA MET A 39 -2.75 -13.91 -3.40
C MET A 39 -4.17 -14.21 -3.90
N GLU A 40 -4.64 -15.46 -3.79
CA GLU A 40 -6.02 -15.85 -4.12
C GLU A 40 -6.97 -15.37 -3.02
N SER A 41 -8.19 -14.98 -3.40
CA SER A 41 -9.29 -14.74 -2.46
C SER A 41 -9.61 -16.02 -1.69
N LYS A 42 -9.77 -15.90 -0.37
CA LYS A 42 -10.29 -16.97 0.48
C LYS A 42 -11.79 -17.20 0.26
N MET A 43 -12.50 -16.22 -0.31
CA MET A 43 -13.95 -16.26 -0.51
C MET A 43 -14.34 -16.73 -1.91
N VAL A 44 -13.57 -16.38 -2.94
CA VAL A 44 -13.88 -16.68 -4.34
C VAL A 44 -12.70 -17.37 -5.03
N LYS A 45 -12.88 -18.64 -5.40
CA LYS A 45 -11.84 -19.39 -6.12
C LYS A 45 -11.58 -18.82 -7.50
N GLY A 46 -10.31 -18.74 -7.88
CA GLY A 46 -9.86 -18.18 -9.16
C GLY A 46 -9.82 -16.65 -9.22
N LEU A 47 -10.17 -15.95 -8.12
CA LEU A 47 -10.01 -14.50 -8.00
C LEU A 47 -8.74 -14.18 -7.25
N TYR A 48 -7.88 -13.33 -7.82
CA TYR A 48 -6.59 -12.94 -7.25
C TYR A 48 -6.47 -11.42 -7.15
N PHE A 49 -5.72 -10.96 -6.16
CA PHE A 49 -5.45 -9.53 -5.95
C PHE A 49 -3.94 -9.28 -5.98
N ALA A 50 -3.52 -8.09 -6.38
CA ALA A 50 -2.11 -7.69 -6.33
C ALA A 50 -1.98 -6.16 -6.30
N GLY A 51 -0.89 -5.66 -5.75
CA GLY A 51 -0.56 -4.25 -5.69
C GLY A 51 -1.45 -3.44 -4.73
N GLU A 52 -1.61 -2.16 -5.05
CA GLU A 52 -2.20 -1.13 -4.18
C GLU A 52 -3.70 -1.33 -3.88
N ILE A 53 -4.39 -2.24 -4.58
CA ILE A 53 -5.79 -2.54 -4.25
C ILE A 53 -5.94 -3.32 -2.94
N ILE A 54 -4.86 -3.99 -2.51
CA ILE A 54 -4.80 -4.71 -1.24
C ILE A 54 -4.48 -3.71 -0.13
N ASP A 55 -5.03 -3.92 1.06
CA ASP A 55 -4.75 -3.15 2.28
C ASP A 55 -3.30 -3.34 2.78
N VAL A 56 -2.35 -2.83 1.98
CA VAL A 56 -0.91 -2.79 2.20
C VAL A 56 -0.36 -1.52 1.56
N ASP A 57 0.04 -0.57 2.40
CA ASP A 57 0.76 0.63 2.02
C ASP A 57 2.09 0.73 2.79
N GLY A 58 3.11 1.24 2.10
CA GLY A 58 4.45 1.45 2.66
C GLY A 58 4.89 2.90 2.60
N ASP A 59 5.96 3.21 3.33
CA ASP A 59 6.59 4.52 3.31
C ASP A 59 7.10 4.92 1.91
N CYS A 60 7.38 6.21 1.74
CA CYS A 60 8.08 6.70 0.55
C CYS A 60 9.50 6.10 0.49
N GLY A 61 9.93 5.70 -0.71
CA GLY A 61 11.24 5.05 -0.91
C GLY A 61 11.24 3.83 -1.82
N GLY A 62 10.12 3.55 -2.52
CA GLY A 62 10.00 2.43 -3.46
C GLY A 62 9.33 1.19 -2.89
N PHE A 63 8.91 1.21 -1.62
CA PHE A 63 8.26 0.07 -0.96
C PHE A 63 6.93 -0.32 -1.62
N ASN A 64 6.09 0.65 -1.99
CA ASN A 64 4.83 0.38 -2.69
C ASN A 64 5.05 -0.27 -4.08
N LEU A 65 6.09 0.15 -4.79
CA LEU A 65 6.47 -0.47 -6.06
C LEU A 65 6.97 -1.90 -5.82
N GLN A 66 7.84 -2.11 -4.84
CA GLN A 66 8.31 -3.44 -4.46
C GLN A 66 7.13 -4.37 -4.10
N TRP A 67 6.15 -3.87 -3.34
CA TRP A 67 4.93 -4.60 -3.03
C TRP A 67 4.14 -4.97 -4.28
N ALA A 68 3.93 -4.03 -5.20
CA ALA A 68 3.26 -4.29 -6.47
C ALA A 68 3.97 -5.39 -7.29
N TRP A 69 5.31 -5.39 -7.32
CA TRP A 69 6.09 -6.41 -8.02
C TRP A 69 6.00 -7.78 -7.34
N SER A 70 6.22 -7.84 -6.02
CA SER A 70 6.19 -9.10 -5.28
C SER A 70 4.81 -9.76 -5.30
N SER A 71 3.75 -9.00 -4.99
CA SER A 71 2.39 -9.52 -4.99
C SER A 71 1.92 -9.90 -6.39
N GLY A 72 2.25 -9.09 -7.41
CA GLY A 72 1.93 -9.38 -8.81
C GLY A 72 2.59 -10.67 -9.31
N TYR A 73 3.86 -10.90 -8.96
CA TYR A 73 4.56 -12.14 -9.29
C TYR A 73 3.86 -13.37 -8.66
N VAL A 74 3.59 -13.34 -7.35
CA VAL A 74 2.96 -14.46 -6.63
C VAL A 74 1.54 -14.74 -7.15
N ALA A 75 0.74 -13.69 -7.37
CA ALA A 75 -0.59 -13.80 -7.93
C ALA A 75 -0.56 -14.41 -9.35
N GLY A 76 0.33 -13.91 -10.21
CA GLY A 76 0.47 -14.39 -11.58
C GLY A 76 0.90 -15.85 -11.67
N GLU A 77 1.90 -16.26 -10.88
CA GLU A 77 2.36 -17.65 -10.82
C GLU A 77 1.22 -18.60 -10.38
N ASN A 78 0.46 -18.22 -9.35
CA ASN A 78 -0.62 -19.05 -8.81
C ASN A 78 -1.92 -19.01 -9.63
N ALA A 79 -2.13 -17.98 -10.46
CA ALA A 79 -3.28 -17.89 -11.35
C ALA A 79 -3.14 -18.75 -12.61
N VAL A 80 -1.92 -19.15 -12.98
CA VAL A 80 -1.65 -19.98 -14.17
C VAL A 80 -1.47 -21.47 -13.83
N LEU A 81 -0.96 -21.78 -12.63
CA LEU A 81 -0.63 -23.16 -12.21
C LEU A 81 -1.80 -23.92 -11.56
N LYS A 82 -2.94 -23.26 -11.32
CA LYS A 82 -4.20 -23.88 -10.88
C LYS A 82 -5.19 -23.94 -12.04
#